data_AF-A0AAN8NYQ8-F1
#
_entry.id   AF-A0AAN8NYQ8-F1
#
_cell.length_a   1.000
_cell.length_b   1.000
_cell.length_c   1.000
_cell.angle_alpha   90.00
_cell.angle_beta   90.00
_cell.angle_gamma   90.00
#
_symmetry.space_group_name_H-M   'P 1'
#
loop_
_entity.id
_entity.type
_entity.pdbx_description
1 polymer ?
#
loop_
_entity_poly.entity_id
_entity_poly.type
_entity_poly.pdbx_seq_one_letter_code
_entity_poly.pdbx_strand_id
1 'polypeptide(L)' 'MFFFFPVPDGKPTVTMAYNTSSTSIHISWRAPHKSTIHGEFLGYRISYRPREKSEDDVKEIYIRDSNVDVSVQP' A
#
# COMPACT_ATOMS: atom_id res chain seq x y z
N MET A 1 -2.68 -27.85 8.69
CA MET A 1 -1.70 -27.31 7.72
C MET A 1 -2.14 -25.89 7.39
N PHE A 2 -1.57 -24.87 8.06
CA PHE A 2 -1.90 -23.47 7.78
C PHE A 2 -0.87 -22.93 6.79
N PHE A 3 -1.33 -22.52 5.61
CA PHE A 3 -0.50 -21.83 4.63
C PHE A 3 -0.17 -20.44 5.20
N PHE A 4 1.05 -20.28 5.73
CA PHE A 4 1.66 -18.98 5.85
C PHE A 4 1.87 -18.48 4.40
N PHE A 5 0.94 -17.68 3.89
CA PHE A 5 1.29 -16.82 2.76
C PHE A 5 2.48 -15.98 3.25
N PRO A 6 3.65 -16.05 2.61
CA PRO A 6 4.84 -15.38 3.07
C PRO A 6 4.52 -13.89 3.22
N VAL A 7 4.74 -13.35 4.42
CA VAL A 7 4.63 -11.91 4.65
C VAL A 7 5.62 -11.26 3.67
N PRO A 8 5.19 -10.35 2.79
CA PRO A 8 6.12 -9.67 1.90
C PRO A 8 7.11 -8.90 2.76
N ASP A 9 8.38 -9.29 2.70
CA ASP A 9 9.48 -8.66 3.46
C ASP A 9 9.84 -7.29 2.87
N GLY A 10 9.47 -7.09 1.59
CA GLY A 10 9.73 -5.88 0.83
C GLY A 10 8.90 -4.68 1.27
N LYS A 11 9.54 -3.71 1.92
CA LYS A 11 8.93 -2.40 2.22
C LYS A 11 9.04 -1.42 1.04
N PRO A 12 7.95 -0.71 0.66
CA PRO A 12 8.08 0.44 -0.22
C PRO A 12 8.92 1.52 0.48
N THR A 13 9.84 2.14 -0.27
CA THR A 13 10.68 3.21 0.27
C THR A 13 10.08 4.54 -0.11
N VAL A 14 9.61 5.33 0.86
CA VAL A 14 9.14 6.70 0.62
C VAL A 14 10.33 7.54 0.15
N THR A 15 10.23 8.09 -1.05
CA THR A 15 11.28 8.93 -1.64
C THR A 15 10.99 10.41 -1.45
N MET A 16 9.72 10.79 -1.33
CA MET A 16 9.30 12.17 -1.17
C MET A 16 7.93 12.24 -0.50
N ALA A 17 7.76 13.18 0.43
CA ALA A 17 6.48 13.51 1.04
C ALA A 17 6.44 15.00 1.39
N TYR A 18 5.49 15.74 0.86
CA TYR A 18 5.30 17.16 1.19
C TYR A 18 3.85 17.61 0.99
N ASN A 19 3.45 18.65 1.71
CA ASN A 19 2.13 19.26 1.55
C ASN A 19 2.05 20.03 0.22
N THR A 20 1.03 19.77 -0.58
CA THR A 20 0.71 20.57 -1.78
C THR A 20 -0.28 21.69 -1.46
N SER A 21 -1.07 21.53 -0.40
CA SER A 21 -1.98 22.53 0.16
C SER A 21 -2.16 22.30 1.66
N SER A 22 -3.01 23.09 2.33
CA SER A 22 -3.38 22.86 3.74
C SER A 22 -4.16 21.56 3.97
N THR A 23 -4.67 20.94 2.90
CA THR A 23 -5.51 19.73 2.97
C THR A 23 -5.04 18.61 2.06
N SER A 24 -3.87 18.75 1.41
CA SER A 24 -3.37 17.79 0.44
C SER A 24 -1.87 17.54 0.59
N ILE A 25 -1.48 16.28 0.42
CA ILE A 25 -0.09 15.81 0.54
C ILE A 25 0.26 15.05 -0.74
N HIS A 26 1.42 15.38 -1.30
CA HIS A 26 2.05 14.58 -2.36
C HIS A 26 3.01 13.59 -1.73
N ILE A 27 2.85 12.31 -2.06
CA ILE A 27 3.73 11.24 -1.60
C ILE A 27 4.25 10.49 -2.82
N SER A 28 5.53 10.17 -2.83
CA SER A 28 6.17 9.32 -3.84
C SER A 28 6.98 8.24 -3.15
N TRP A 29 6.92 7.03 -3.68
CA TRP A 29 7.65 5.89 -3.17
C TRP A 29 8.23 5.06 -4.30
N ARG A 30 9.28 4.31 -3.97
CA ARG A 30 9.86 3.28 -4.83
C ARG A 30 9.29 1.93 -4.45
N ALA A 31 8.96 1.14 -5.48
CA ALA A 31 8.53 -0.25 -5.32
C ALA A 31 9.59 -1.08 -4.57
N PRO A 32 9.16 -2.04 -3.73
CA PRO A 32 10.09 -3.01 -3.14
C PRO A 32 10.73 -3.87 -4.23
N HIS A 33 11.87 -4.48 -3.91
CA HIS A 33 12.56 -5.36 -4.84
C HIS A 33 11.70 -6.61 -5.12
N LYS A 34 11.56 -7.04 -6.39
CA LYS A 34 10.66 -8.14 -6.76
C LYS A 34 10.91 -9.43 -5.95
N SER A 35 12.18 -9.72 -5.62
CA SER A 35 12.56 -10.87 -4.81
C SER A 35 12.04 -10.83 -3.36
N THR A 36 11.58 -9.68 -2.88
CA THR A 36 11.06 -9.46 -1.52
C THR A 36 9.53 -9.44 -1.43
N ILE A 37 8.83 -9.51 -2.57
CA ILE A 37 7.36 -9.55 -2.65
C ILE A 37 6.84 -10.97 -2.39
N HIS A 38 7.65 -11.99 -2.69
CA HIS A 38 7.34 -13.41 -2.47
C HIS A 38 5.94 -13.82 -2.98
N GLY A 39 5.63 -13.50 -4.24
CA GLY A 39 4.35 -13.81 -4.86
C GLY A 39 3.99 -12.81 -5.95
N GLU A 40 2.71 -12.77 -6.31
CA GLU A 40 2.19 -11.80 -7.26
C GLU A 40 2.01 -10.43 -6.61
N PHE A 41 2.43 -9.37 -7.31
CA PHE A 41 2.25 -8.01 -6.84
C PHE A 41 0.81 -7.56 -7.11
N LEU A 42 0.00 -7.43 -6.06
CA LEU A 42 -1.41 -7.04 -6.17
C LEU A 42 -1.63 -5.52 -6.15
N GLY A 43 -0.68 -4.76 -5.62
CA GLY A 43 -0.80 -3.31 -5.47
C GLY A 43 -0.28 -2.76 -4.14
N TYR A 44 -0.62 -1.51 -3.85
CA TYR A 44 -0.30 -0.81 -2.61
C TYR A 44 -1.55 -0.56 -1.77
N ARG A 45 -1.40 -0.63 -0.44
CA ARG A 45 -2.40 -0.16 0.53
C ARG A 45 -1.82 1.03 1.29
N ILE A 46 -2.53 2.15 1.27
CA ILE A 46 -2.15 3.38 1.95
C ILE A 46 -3.16 3.63 3.07
N SER A 47 -2.68 3.73 4.30
CA SER A 47 -3.51 4.04 5.47
C SER A 47 -3.13 5.43 5.98
N TYR A 48 -4.11 6.31 6.16
CA TYR A 48 -3.88 7.67 6.66
C TYR A 48 -4.98 8.10 7.62
N ARG A 49 -4.63 9.00 8.55
CA ARG A 49 -5.58 9.62 9.47
C ARG A 49 -5.20 11.07 9.74
N PRO A 50 -6.17 11.95 10.05
CA PRO A 50 -5.87 13.25 10.63
C PRO A 50 -5.15 13.08 11.97
N ARG A 51 -4.18 13.96 12.25
CA ARG A 51 -3.36 13.89 13.46
C ARG A 51 -4.16 14.02 14.76
N GLU A 52 -5.25 14.79 14.71
CA GLU A 52 -6.12 15.10 15.86
C GLU A 52 -7.19 14.02 16.12
N LYS A 53 -7.29 13.02 15.25
CA LYS A 53 -8.30 11.96 15.33
C LYS A 53 -7.74 10.69 15.97
N SER A 54 -8.62 9.88 16.56
CA SER A 54 -8.22 8.62 17.18
C SER A 54 -7.77 7.60 16.13
N GLU A 55 -7.21 6.48 16.58
CA GLU A 55 -6.76 5.40 15.69
C GLU A 55 -7.92 4.73 14.94
N ASP A 56 -9.15 4.94 15.39
CA ASP A 56 -10.37 4.42 14.77
C ASP A 56 -10.73 5.13 13.45
N ASP A 57 -10.22 6.35 13.22
CA ASP A 57 -10.49 7.17 12.03
C ASP A 57 -9.50 6.91 10.88
N VAL A 58 -8.78 5.78 10.90
CA VAL A 58 -7.86 5.41 9.82
C VAL A 58 -8.64 5.12 8.54
N LYS A 59 -8.32 5.87 7.49
CA LYS A 59 -8.82 5.64 6.13
C LYS A 59 -7.80 4.85 5.34
N GLU A 60 -8.28 3.87 4.58
CA GLU A 60 -7.45 3.06 3.70
C GLU A 60 -7.76 3.35 2.22
N ILE A 61 -6.71 3.38 1.40
CA ILE A 61 -6.77 3.51 -0.05
C ILE A 61 -6.00 2.33 -0.65
N TYR A 62 -6.59 1.69 -1.66
CA TYR A 62 -6.01 0.56 -2.37
C TYR A 62 -5.67 0.97 -3.80
N ILE A 63 -4.38 0.95 -4.14
CA ILE A 63 -3.88 1.19 -5.49
C ILE A 63 -3.55 -0.16 -6.09
N ARG A 64 -4.47 -0.72 -6.90
CA ARG A 64 -4.26 -2.00 -7.60
C ARG A 64 -3.60 -1.78 -8.94
N ASP A 65 -2.80 -2.74 -9.39
CA ASP A 65 -2.29 -2.74 -10.76
C ASP A 65 -3.45 -3.05 -11.73
N SER A 66 -3.63 -2.24 -12.77
CA SER A 66 -4.73 -2.40 -13.74
C SER A 66 -4.62 -3.67 -14.59
N ASN A 67 -3.47 -4.36 -14.58
CA ASN A 67 -3.27 -5.63 -15.28
C ASN A 67 -3.59 -6.86 -14.41
N VAL A 68 -3.95 -6.69 -13.14
CA VAL A 68 -4.50 -7.78 -12.33
C VAL A 68 -5.94 -8.00 -12.77
N ASP A 69 -6.12 -8.90 -13.73
CA ASP A 69 -7.41 -9.38 -14.18
C ASP A 69 -8.17 -9.98 -12.98
N VAL A 70 -9.30 -9.38 -12.64
CA VAL A 70 -10.11 -9.75 -11.46
C VAL A 70 -10.97 -10.99 -11.77
N SER A 71 -10.40 -12.01 -12.40
CA SER A 71 -11.08 -13.25 -12.78
C SER A 71 -10.74 -14.40 -11.83
N VAL A 72 -10.87 -14.16 -10.53
CA VAL A 72 -11.12 -15.26 -9.58
C VAL A 72 -12.19 -14.82 -8.60
N GLN A 73 -13.44 -14.89 -9.05
CA GLN A 73 -14.60 -15.07 -8.17
C GLN A 73 -14.98 -16.56 -8.22
N PRO A 74 -15.09 -17.27 -7.09
CA PRO A 74 -16.07 -18.34 -6.94
C PRO A 74 -17.46 -17.76 -6.64
#